data_AF-A0A494Z2Z5-F1
#
_entry.id   AF-A0A494Z2Z5-F1
#
_cell.length_a   1.000
_cell.length_b   1.000
_cell.length_c   1.000
_cell.angle_alpha   90.00
_cell.angle_beta   90.00
_cell.angle_gamma   90.00
#
_symmetry.space_group_name_H-M   'P 1'
#
loop_
_entity.id
_entity.type
_entity.pdbx_description
1 polymer ?
#
loop_
_entity_poly.entity_id
_entity_poly.type
_entity_poly.pdbx_seq_one_letter_code
_entity_poly.pdbx_strand_id
1 'polypeptide(L)'
;MNPHQKKKPKRIFLNTIIIVAMMALLFAITTLLKNKTQITHFDNQQFIVALKLRGTLENVEDIEDELFKQGVYEEVFEKNIAFYVYVQSLGYKITKSEIEQSYEQTIQFIYQTKESKKSHKEMVKSAKLSLKEYERYLYKNTPYQVAQTKLEEHFMKQYPKIDRSIANQLARKHAIPYFRQHFAKEIKAFKEKQKLPLIDSNIGTGTKLLGRIITIEDNMFLVESNHENYWVPQDNIPSLNIGDLVEVYYKMLSNDTSPYVIDIWDLKIIDKFISENTENDTIQLIIPEENKTKVKRFLGMLHWDKANFEMSRAPDYEIKIDNSTYQIWSYEDGFVLRSSSGKYRKLNEYFTEELCEYLGLK
;
A
#
# COMPACT_ATOMS: atom_id res chain seq x y z
N MET A 1 -79.20 28.42 -8.48
CA MET A 1 -78.84 27.83 -7.17
C MET A 1 -78.24 26.45 -7.43
N ASN A 2 -76.93 26.29 -7.23
CA ASN A 2 -76.21 25.04 -7.45
C ASN A 2 -76.33 24.11 -6.24
N PRO A 3 -76.68 22.82 -6.41
CA PRO A 3 -76.70 21.87 -5.31
C PRO A 3 -75.28 21.39 -4.99
N HIS A 4 -74.89 21.55 -3.73
CA HIS A 4 -73.64 21.02 -3.16
C HIS A 4 -73.57 19.49 -3.28
N GLN A 5 -72.65 19.00 -4.12
CA GLN A 5 -72.17 17.62 -4.05
C GLN A 5 -71.27 17.44 -2.81
N LYS A 6 -71.81 16.83 -1.75
CA LYS A 6 -71.02 16.29 -0.63
C LYS A 6 -70.16 15.13 -1.13
N LYS A 7 -68.87 15.39 -1.41
CA LYS A 7 -67.89 14.36 -1.74
C LYS A 7 -67.56 13.51 -0.50
N LYS A 8 -67.57 12.19 -0.69
CA LYS A 8 -67.59 11.13 0.33
C LYS A 8 -66.29 11.09 1.18
N PRO A 9 -66.36 11.30 2.51
CA PRO A 9 -65.18 11.30 3.41
C PRO A 9 -64.48 9.93 3.52
N LYS A 10 -65.18 8.84 3.19
CA LYS A 10 -64.64 7.47 3.27
C LYS A 10 -63.48 7.18 2.30
N ARG A 11 -63.43 7.85 1.15
CA ARG A 11 -62.38 7.63 0.14
C ARG A 11 -61.05 8.30 0.53
N ILE A 12 -61.14 9.45 1.20
CA ILE A 12 -59.97 10.16 1.73
C ILE A 12 -59.38 9.37 2.90
N PHE A 13 -60.21 8.86 3.81
CA PHE A 13 -59.76 8.05 4.93
C PHE A 13 -59.05 6.76 4.50
N LEU A 14 -59.58 6.06 3.49
CA LEU A 14 -58.94 4.85 2.94
C LEU A 14 -57.58 5.16 2.31
N ASN A 15 -57.48 6.27 1.57
CA ASN A 15 -56.22 6.70 0.96
C ASN A 15 -55.18 7.08 2.02
N THR A 16 -55.60 7.73 3.12
CA THR A 16 -54.69 8.06 4.23
C THR A 16 -54.16 6.80 4.91
N ILE A 17 -54.99 5.78 5.13
CA ILE A 17 -54.54 4.50 5.68
C ILE A 17 -53.54 3.81 4.75
N ILE A 18 -53.80 3.80 3.44
CA ILE A 18 -52.89 3.20 2.45
C ILE A 18 -51.53 3.93 2.44
N ILE A 19 -51.54 5.26 2.48
CA ILE A 19 -50.31 6.07 2.51
C ILE A 19 -49.52 5.82 3.79
N VAL A 20 -50.18 5.77 4.95
CA VAL A 20 -49.53 5.48 6.24
C VAL A 20 -48.97 4.05 6.26
N ALA A 21 -49.71 3.07 5.73
CA ALA A 21 -49.24 1.69 5.61
C ALA A 21 -48.03 1.57 4.67
N MET A 22 -48.04 2.28 3.54
CA MET A 22 -46.88 2.32 2.62
C MET A 22 -45.67 3.01 3.24
N MET A 23 -45.86 4.10 3.99
CA MET A 23 -44.76 4.76 4.71
C MET A 23 -44.21 3.88 5.83
N ALA A 24 -45.06 3.17 6.57
CA ALA A 24 -44.63 2.20 7.57
C ALA A 24 -43.88 1.02 6.93
N LEU A 25 -44.33 0.54 5.77
CA LEU A 25 -43.65 -0.51 5.02
C LEU A 25 -42.29 -0.05 4.48
N LEU A 26 -42.20 1.17 3.94
CA LEU A 26 -40.95 1.80 3.51
C LEU A 26 -40.01 2.03 4.70
N PHE A 27 -40.54 2.46 5.84
CA PHE A 27 -39.76 2.62 7.06
C PHE A 27 -39.25 1.27 7.58
N ALA A 28 -40.08 0.22 7.56
CA ALA A 28 -39.70 -1.14 7.94
C ALA A 28 -38.67 -1.75 6.98
N ILE A 29 -38.83 -1.56 5.67
CA ILE A 29 -37.88 -2.02 4.64
C ILE A 29 -36.56 -1.26 4.76
N THR A 30 -36.58 0.05 4.98
CA THR A 30 -35.35 0.84 5.18
C THR A 30 -34.68 0.54 6.50
N THR A 31 -35.41 0.29 7.59
CA THR A 31 -34.82 -0.20 8.85
C THR A 31 -34.29 -1.62 8.73
N LEU A 32 -34.95 -2.53 8.00
CA LEU A 32 -34.43 -3.87 7.69
C LEU A 32 -33.18 -3.82 6.79
N LEU A 33 -33.13 -2.90 5.83
CA LEU A 33 -31.94 -2.66 4.98
C LEU A 33 -30.79 -2.02 5.77
N LYS A 34 -31.09 -1.14 6.74
CA LYS A 34 -30.10 -0.59 7.69
C LYS A 34 -29.66 -1.61 8.75
N ASN A 35 -30.54 -2.54 9.12
CA ASN A 35 -30.30 -3.64 10.06
C ASN A 35 -29.87 -4.94 9.37
N LYS A 36 -29.47 -4.92 8.09
CA LYS A 36 -28.46 -5.89 7.66
C LYS A 36 -27.27 -5.64 8.55
N THR A 37 -27.10 -6.50 9.54
CA THR A 37 -25.92 -6.61 10.38
C THR A 37 -24.73 -6.35 9.48
N GLN A 38 -24.16 -5.15 9.59
CA GLN A 38 -22.94 -4.80 8.89
C GLN A 38 -21.97 -5.86 9.38
N ILE A 39 -21.65 -6.84 8.52
CA ILE A 39 -20.74 -7.92 8.87
C ILE A 39 -19.43 -7.19 9.15
N THR A 40 -19.14 -6.98 10.44
CA THR A 40 -17.93 -6.29 10.83
C THR A 40 -16.80 -7.23 10.46
N HIS A 41 -15.99 -6.85 9.46
CA HIS A 41 -14.79 -7.62 9.10
C HIS A 41 -13.83 -7.78 10.30
N PHE A 42 -13.98 -6.92 11.31
CA PHE A 42 -13.25 -6.95 12.57
C PHE A 42 -13.96 -7.81 13.64
N ASP A 43 -13.46 -9.01 13.89
CA ASP A 43 -13.84 -9.86 15.03
C ASP A 43 -12.82 -9.75 16.18
N ASN A 44 -13.23 -9.10 17.27
CA ASN A 44 -12.42 -8.96 18.49
C ASN A 44 -11.94 -10.29 19.08
N GLN A 45 -12.77 -11.33 19.02
CA GLN A 45 -12.40 -12.64 19.56
C GLN A 45 -11.30 -13.27 18.71
N GLN A 46 -11.36 -13.13 17.38
CA GLN A 46 -10.28 -13.59 16.52
C GLN A 46 -8.97 -12.85 16.80
N PHE A 47 -9.03 -11.53 17.01
CA PHE A 47 -7.84 -10.75 17.35
C PHE A 47 -7.21 -11.18 18.69
N ILE A 48 -8.02 -11.37 19.74
CA ILE A 48 -7.53 -11.84 21.05
C ILE A 48 -6.92 -13.25 20.95
N VAL A 49 -7.53 -14.15 20.18
CA VAL A 49 -6.97 -15.50 19.97
C VAL A 49 -5.65 -15.41 19.20
N ALA A 50 -5.56 -14.55 18.18
CA ALA A 50 -4.31 -14.32 17.45
C ALA A 50 -3.19 -13.80 18.36
N LEU A 51 -3.48 -12.84 19.25
CA LEU A 51 -2.52 -12.33 20.24
C LEU A 51 -1.99 -13.44 21.14
N LYS A 52 -2.87 -14.25 21.72
CA LYS A 52 -2.49 -15.35 22.62
C LYS A 52 -1.62 -16.40 21.92
N LEU A 53 -2.00 -16.78 20.70
CA LEU A 53 -1.25 -17.77 19.91
C LEU A 53 0.14 -17.21 19.55
N ARG A 54 0.20 -15.97 19.06
CA ARG A 54 1.46 -15.35 18.65
C ARG A 54 2.38 -15.08 19.85
N GLY A 55 1.83 -14.64 20.98
CA GLY A 55 2.61 -14.43 22.20
C GLY A 55 3.21 -15.72 22.74
N THR A 56 2.49 -16.85 22.58
CA THR A 56 3.03 -18.18 22.93
C THR A 56 4.17 -18.59 21.99
N LEU A 57 4.08 -18.33 20.70
CA LEU A 57 5.10 -18.69 19.71
C LEU A 57 6.37 -17.83 19.82
N GLU A 58 6.20 -16.55 20.14
CA GLU A 58 7.29 -15.58 20.27
C GLU A 58 7.80 -15.43 21.72
N ASN A 59 7.27 -16.23 22.66
CA ASN A 59 7.58 -16.17 24.09
C ASN A 59 7.41 -14.77 24.71
N VAL A 60 6.37 -14.05 24.28
CA VAL A 60 6.03 -12.72 24.80
C VAL A 60 5.17 -12.87 26.05
N GLU A 61 5.69 -12.37 27.18
CA GLU A 61 5.00 -12.43 28.47
C GLU A 61 3.82 -11.45 28.56
N ASP A 62 3.99 -10.24 28.02
CA ASP A 62 2.96 -9.19 27.99
C ASP A 62 2.35 -9.04 26.61
N ILE A 63 1.29 -9.81 26.35
CA ILE A 63 0.51 -9.68 25.11
C ILE A 63 -0.29 -8.37 25.02
N GLU A 64 -0.35 -7.59 26.11
CA GLU A 64 -0.98 -6.27 26.11
C GLU A 64 -0.02 -5.14 25.69
N ASP A 65 1.27 -5.44 25.51
CA ASP A 65 2.26 -4.51 24.97
C ASP A 65 1.79 -3.91 23.64
N GLU A 66 1.89 -2.58 23.52
CA GLU A 66 1.33 -1.84 22.40
C GLU A 66 1.99 -2.21 21.06
N LEU A 67 3.32 -2.35 21.05
CA LEU A 67 4.08 -2.70 19.85
C LEU A 67 3.78 -4.12 19.41
N PHE A 68 3.69 -5.05 20.36
CA PHE A 68 3.31 -6.42 20.07
C PHE A 68 1.89 -6.49 19.47
N LYS A 69 0.91 -5.82 20.11
CA LYS A 69 -0.47 -5.78 19.62
C LYS A 69 -0.57 -5.15 18.23
N GLN A 70 0.18 -4.08 17.99
CA GLN A 70 0.27 -3.45 16.69
C GLN A 70 0.84 -4.42 15.65
N GLY A 71 1.93 -5.13 15.95
CA GLY A 71 2.51 -6.12 15.05
C GLY A 71 1.53 -7.26 14.71
N VAL A 72 0.77 -7.76 15.69
CA VAL A 72 -0.27 -8.78 15.43
C VAL A 72 -1.41 -8.20 14.59
N TYR A 73 -1.81 -6.96 14.85
CA TYR A 73 -2.82 -6.27 14.05
C TYR A 73 -2.39 -6.16 12.59
N GLU A 74 -1.21 -5.64 12.31
CA GLU A 74 -0.75 -5.36 10.94
C GLU A 74 -0.45 -6.65 10.15
N GLU A 75 0.34 -7.56 10.73
CA GLU A 75 0.84 -8.74 10.00
C GLU A 75 -0.15 -9.90 9.91
N VAL A 76 -1.13 -9.96 10.82
CA VAL A 76 -2.12 -11.05 10.86
C VAL A 76 -3.50 -10.52 10.55
N PHE A 77 -3.98 -9.54 11.32
CA PHE A 77 -5.39 -9.20 11.31
C PHE A 77 -5.80 -8.33 10.10
N GLU A 78 -5.13 -7.19 9.93
CA GLU A 78 -5.32 -6.25 8.83
C GLU A 78 -5.06 -6.95 7.49
N LYS A 79 -3.91 -7.60 7.35
CA LYS A 79 -3.55 -8.33 6.12
C LYS A 79 -4.62 -9.34 5.69
N ASN A 80 -5.11 -10.17 6.62
CA ASN A 80 -6.08 -11.22 6.30
C ASN A 80 -7.42 -10.64 5.84
N ILE A 81 -7.90 -9.59 6.51
CA ILE A 81 -9.13 -8.91 6.13
C ILE A 81 -8.94 -8.21 4.78
N ALA A 82 -7.81 -7.53 4.61
CA ALA A 82 -7.46 -6.83 3.39
C ALA A 82 -7.50 -7.77 2.18
N PHE A 83 -6.88 -8.94 2.28
CA PHE A 83 -6.93 -9.96 1.23
C PHE A 83 -8.37 -10.36 0.89
N TYR A 84 -9.19 -10.62 1.90
CA TYR A 84 -10.56 -11.06 1.69
C TYR A 84 -11.44 -10.01 1.04
N VAL A 85 -11.35 -8.74 1.45
CA VAL A 85 -12.14 -7.68 0.80
C VAL A 85 -11.61 -7.34 -0.59
N TYR A 86 -10.30 -7.42 -0.81
CA TYR A 86 -9.70 -7.11 -2.10
C TYR A 86 -9.99 -8.21 -3.14
N VAL A 87 -9.90 -9.49 -2.75
CA VAL A 87 -10.27 -10.58 -3.68
C VAL A 87 -11.74 -10.50 -4.09
N GLN A 88 -12.62 -10.05 -3.18
CA GLN A 88 -14.02 -9.78 -3.49
C GLN A 88 -14.21 -8.59 -4.42
N SER A 89 -13.42 -7.52 -4.27
CA SER A 89 -13.50 -6.35 -5.16
C SER A 89 -13.05 -6.67 -6.58
N LEU A 90 -12.15 -7.64 -6.75
CA LEU A 90 -11.76 -8.21 -8.05
C LEU A 90 -12.82 -9.15 -8.65
N GLY A 91 -13.95 -9.37 -7.98
CA GLY A 91 -15.06 -10.19 -8.46
C GLY A 91 -14.94 -11.69 -8.18
N TYR A 92 -13.91 -12.12 -7.46
CA TYR A 92 -13.78 -13.52 -7.05
C TYR A 92 -14.78 -13.85 -5.95
N LYS A 93 -15.42 -15.02 -6.07
CA LYS A 93 -16.27 -15.58 -5.03
C LYS A 93 -15.47 -16.57 -4.18
N ILE A 94 -15.68 -16.50 -2.87
CA ILE A 94 -15.21 -17.52 -1.92
C ILE A 94 -16.42 -18.37 -1.56
N THR A 95 -16.39 -19.62 -1.98
CA THR A 95 -17.50 -20.55 -1.80
C THR A 95 -17.34 -21.33 -0.49
N LYS A 96 -18.47 -21.85 0.02
CA LYS A 96 -18.47 -22.71 1.20
C LYS A 96 -17.61 -23.97 1.00
N SER A 97 -17.65 -24.57 -0.19
CA SER A 97 -16.86 -25.76 -0.52
C SER A 97 -15.35 -25.49 -0.43
N GLU A 98 -14.89 -24.32 -0.90
CA GLU A 98 -13.47 -23.95 -0.82
C GLU A 98 -13.02 -23.73 0.64
N ILE A 99 -13.90 -23.13 1.46
CA ILE A 99 -13.65 -22.97 2.90
C ILE A 99 -13.56 -24.34 3.57
N GLU A 100 -14.50 -25.25 3.30
CA GLU A 100 -14.50 -26.59 3.90
C GLU A 100 -13.25 -27.38 3.48
N GLN A 101 -12.90 -27.38 2.20
CA GLN A 101 -11.71 -28.06 1.69
C GLN A 101 -10.42 -27.50 2.29
N SER A 102 -10.27 -26.16 2.34
CA SER A 102 -9.09 -25.52 2.89
C SER A 102 -8.95 -25.75 4.40
N TYR A 103 -10.08 -25.80 5.13
CA TYR A 103 -10.09 -26.13 6.55
C TYR A 103 -9.66 -27.58 6.78
N GLU A 104 -10.20 -28.53 6.02
CA GLU A 104 -9.82 -29.94 6.12
C GLU A 104 -8.33 -30.15 5.83
N GLN A 105 -7.80 -29.50 4.79
CA GLN A 105 -6.36 -29.53 4.49
C GLN A 105 -5.53 -28.98 5.64
N THR A 106 -5.96 -27.88 6.25
CA THR A 106 -5.27 -27.26 7.40
C THR A 106 -5.28 -28.19 8.61
N ILE A 107 -6.42 -28.81 8.94
CA ILE A 107 -6.52 -29.75 10.07
C ILE A 107 -5.70 -31.01 9.81
N GLN A 108 -5.73 -31.54 8.59
CA GLN A 108 -4.90 -32.69 8.21
C GLN A 108 -3.42 -32.39 8.35
N PHE A 109 -2.96 -31.21 7.91
CA PHE A 109 -1.59 -30.78 8.05
C PHE A 109 -1.19 -30.64 9.54
N ILE A 110 -1.99 -29.94 10.34
CA ILE A 110 -1.71 -29.72 11.77
C ILE A 110 -1.71 -31.04 12.55
N TYR A 111 -2.58 -32.00 12.21
CA TYR A 111 -2.74 -33.27 12.91
C TYR A 111 -2.17 -34.48 12.17
N GLN A 112 -1.26 -34.26 11.21
CA GLN A 112 -0.70 -35.32 10.36
C GLN A 112 -0.02 -36.45 11.16
N THR A 113 0.62 -36.12 12.29
CA THR A 113 1.30 -37.06 13.18
C THR A 113 0.80 -36.93 14.62
N LYS A 114 1.02 -37.98 15.43
CA LYS A 114 0.69 -37.95 16.86
C LYS A 114 1.49 -36.86 17.59
N GLU A 115 2.74 -36.70 17.21
CA GLU A 115 3.69 -35.71 17.72
C GLU A 115 3.23 -34.29 17.39
N SER A 116 2.88 -34.01 16.11
CA SER A 116 2.37 -32.71 15.70
C SER A 116 1.07 -32.35 16.42
N LYS A 117 0.16 -33.32 16.54
CA LYS A 117 -1.10 -33.15 17.27
C LYS A 117 -0.87 -32.87 18.75
N LYS A 118 0.10 -33.54 19.39
CA LYS A 118 0.46 -33.29 20.78
C LYS A 118 1.05 -31.89 20.95
N SER A 119 2.01 -31.52 20.11
CA SER A 119 2.66 -30.19 20.12
C SER A 119 1.65 -29.05 19.96
N HIS A 120 0.72 -29.16 19.00
CA HIS A 120 -0.33 -28.14 18.83
C HIS A 120 -1.28 -28.06 20.03
N LYS A 121 -1.64 -29.19 20.64
CA LYS A 121 -2.46 -29.18 21.88
C LYS A 121 -1.73 -28.51 23.03
N GLU A 122 -0.42 -28.72 23.16
CA GLU A 122 0.41 -28.07 24.18
C GLU A 122 0.50 -26.56 23.92
N MET A 123 0.73 -26.13 22.68
CA MET A 123 0.70 -24.71 22.30
C MET A 123 -0.64 -24.06 22.64
N VAL A 124 -1.76 -24.69 22.29
CA VAL A 124 -3.12 -24.19 22.59
C VAL A 124 -3.33 -24.06 24.10
N LYS A 125 -2.85 -25.04 24.88
CA LYS A 125 -2.91 -24.99 26.34
C LYS A 125 -2.04 -23.87 26.92
N SER A 126 -0.82 -23.70 26.41
CA SER A 126 0.10 -22.62 26.81
C SER A 126 -0.46 -21.23 26.50
N ALA A 127 -1.16 -21.10 25.38
CA ALA A 127 -1.90 -19.90 25.01
C ALA A 127 -3.16 -19.64 25.87
N LYS A 128 -3.45 -20.50 26.86
CA LYS A 128 -4.64 -20.45 27.72
C LYS A 128 -5.93 -20.44 26.89
N LEU A 129 -5.99 -21.31 25.89
CA LEU A 129 -7.13 -21.53 25.01
C LEU A 129 -7.66 -22.96 25.15
N SER A 130 -8.96 -23.15 24.95
CA SER A 130 -9.51 -24.48 24.71
C SER A 130 -9.28 -24.92 23.27
N LEU A 131 -9.21 -26.23 23.04
CA LEU A 131 -9.08 -26.78 21.68
C LEU A 131 -10.23 -26.32 20.77
N LYS A 132 -11.45 -26.21 21.32
CA LYS A 132 -12.63 -25.74 20.59
C LYS A 132 -12.53 -24.27 20.17
N GLU A 133 -11.96 -23.41 21.00
CA GLU A 133 -11.71 -22.01 20.64
C GLU A 133 -10.67 -21.91 19.53
N TYR A 134 -9.62 -22.71 19.60
CA TYR A 134 -8.59 -22.79 18.57
C TYR A 134 -9.14 -23.29 17.23
N GLU A 135 -9.88 -24.40 17.22
CA GLU A 135 -10.49 -24.96 16.00
C GLU A 135 -11.51 -23.98 15.38
N ARG A 136 -12.28 -23.27 16.22
CA ARG A 136 -13.19 -22.22 15.75
C ARG A 136 -12.42 -21.05 15.13
N TYR A 137 -11.30 -20.66 15.73
CA TYR A 137 -10.43 -19.62 15.19
C TYR A 137 -9.85 -20.02 13.84
N LEU A 138 -9.36 -21.27 13.71
CA LEU A 138 -8.89 -21.83 12.44
C LEU A 138 -9.98 -21.75 11.37
N TYR A 139 -11.17 -22.29 11.66
CA TYR A 139 -12.28 -22.29 10.70
C TYR A 139 -12.71 -20.88 10.29
N LYS A 140 -12.80 -19.94 11.23
CA LYS A 140 -13.14 -18.54 10.91
C LYS A 140 -12.04 -17.82 10.12
N ASN A 141 -10.79 -18.27 10.18
CA ASN A 141 -9.70 -17.71 9.39
C ASN A 141 -9.55 -18.36 8.01
N THR A 142 -10.15 -19.53 7.79
CA THR A 142 -10.06 -20.23 6.50
C THR A 142 -10.54 -19.40 5.31
N PRO A 143 -11.59 -18.58 5.38
CA PRO A 143 -11.95 -17.68 4.28
C PRO A 143 -10.81 -16.73 3.88
N TYR A 144 -9.98 -16.28 4.83
CA TYR A 144 -8.83 -15.43 4.55
C TYR A 144 -7.69 -16.19 3.85
N GLN A 145 -7.50 -17.49 4.19
CA GLN A 145 -6.54 -18.35 3.50
C GLN A 145 -6.96 -18.66 2.07
N VAL A 146 -8.26 -18.89 1.84
CA VAL A 146 -8.81 -19.04 0.49
C VAL A 146 -8.64 -17.75 -0.30
N ALA A 147 -8.90 -16.59 0.32
CA ALA A 147 -8.68 -15.28 -0.30
C ALA A 147 -7.21 -15.08 -0.70
N GLN A 148 -6.28 -15.39 0.20
CA GLN A 148 -4.84 -15.34 -0.06
C GLN A 148 -4.47 -16.19 -1.27
N THR A 149 -4.89 -17.46 -1.30
CA THR A 149 -4.59 -18.39 -2.39
C THR A 149 -5.11 -17.87 -3.73
N LYS A 150 -6.32 -17.31 -3.74
CA LYS A 150 -6.90 -16.71 -4.95
C LYS A 150 -6.14 -15.47 -5.43
N LEU A 151 -5.66 -14.63 -4.52
CA LEU A 151 -4.83 -13.47 -4.88
C LEU A 151 -3.46 -13.92 -5.40
N GLU A 152 -2.84 -14.92 -4.77
CA GLU A 152 -1.60 -15.51 -5.28
C GLU A 152 -1.80 -16.05 -6.70
N GLU A 153 -2.86 -16.83 -6.94
CA GLU A 153 -3.22 -17.31 -8.29
C GLU A 153 -3.53 -16.18 -9.27
N HIS A 154 -4.16 -15.11 -8.82
CA HIS A 154 -4.45 -13.93 -9.65
C HIS A 154 -3.15 -13.29 -10.14
N PHE A 155 -2.22 -12.99 -9.24
CA PHE A 155 -0.96 -12.35 -9.59
C PHE A 155 -0.02 -13.28 -10.36
N MET A 156 0.01 -14.58 -10.05
CA MET A 156 0.76 -15.55 -10.86
C MET A 156 0.22 -15.68 -12.29
N LYS A 157 -1.09 -15.50 -12.51
CA LYS A 157 -1.67 -15.44 -13.87
C LYS A 157 -1.30 -14.16 -14.59
N GLN A 158 -1.24 -13.03 -13.88
CA GLN A 158 -0.87 -11.73 -14.44
C GLN A 158 0.64 -11.63 -14.73
N TYR A 159 1.47 -12.32 -13.95
CA TYR A 159 2.93 -12.31 -14.03
C TYR A 159 3.47 -13.76 -14.02
N PRO A 160 3.47 -14.48 -15.16
CA PRO A 160 3.71 -15.93 -15.20
C PRO A 160 5.06 -16.43 -14.67
N LYS A 161 6.04 -15.54 -14.53
CA LYS A 161 7.40 -15.88 -14.07
C LYS A 161 7.57 -15.70 -12.56
N ILE A 162 6.58 -15.19 -11.85
CA ILE A 162 6.66 -15.02 -10.39
C ILE A 162 6.22 -16.30 -9.67
N ASP A 163 6.86 -16.55 -8.53
CA ASP A 163 6.42 -17.60 -7.63
C ASP A 163 5.31 -17.12 -6.69
N ARG A 164 4.83 -18.03 -5.84
CA ARG A 164 3.80 -17.76 -4.84
C ARG A 164 4.22 -16.73 -3.79
N SER A 165 5.50 -16.67 -3.42
CA SER A 165 6.01 -15.71 -2.44
C SER A 165 5.89 -14.29 -2.96
N ILE A 166 6.34 -14.04 -4.20
CA ILE A 166 6.24 -12.74 -4.85
C ILE A 166 4.77 -12.38 -5.12
N ALA A 167 3.95 -13.34 -5.56
CA ALA A 167 2.52 -13.14 -5.74
C ALA A 167 1.81 -12.74 -4.43
N ASN A 168 2.23 -13.30 -3.29
CA ASN A 168 1.72 -12.90 -1.99
C ASN A 168 2.09 -11.45 -1.63
N GLN A 169 3.30 -11.02 -1.96
CA GLN A 169 3.74 -9.64 -1.69
C GLN A 169 2.98 -8.63 -2.54
N LEU A 170 2.77 -8.92 -3.83
CA LEU A 170 1.87 -8.13 -4.68
C LEU A 170 0.46 -8.08 -4.10
N ALA A 171 -0.07 -9.20 -3.61
CA ALA A 171 -1.35 -9.22 -2.92
C ALA A 171 -1.36 -8.26 -1.71
N ARG A 172 -0.29 -8.19 -0.91
CA ARG A 172 -0.17 -7.21 0.21
C ARG A 172 -0.13 -5.78 -0.28
N LYS A 173 0.70 -5.51 -1.31
CA LYS A 173 0.89 -4.20 -1.93
C LYS A 173 -0.43 -3.60 -2.41
N HIS A 174 -1.31 -4.41 -2.99
CA HIS A 174 -2.61 -3.93 -3.46
C HIS A 174 -3.71 -3.96 -2.41
N ALA A 175 -3.81 -5.04 -1.63
CA ALA A 175 -4.95 -5.25 -0.75
C ALA A 175 -4.95 -4.33 0.46
N ILE A 176 -3.78 -4.06 1.07
CA ILE A 176 -3.70 -3.25 2.29
C ILE A 176 -4.08 -1.78 2.02
N PRO A 177 -3.53 -1.10 0.99
CA PRO A 177 -3.96 0.27 0.67
C PRO A 177 -5.44 0.34 0.30
N TYR A 178 -5.94 -0.62 -0.50
CA TYR A 178 -7.37 -0.72 -0.81
C TYR A 178 -8.21 -0.82 0.47
N PHE A 179 -7.83 -1.70 1.39
CA PHE A 179 -8.53 -1.86 2.66
C PHE A 179 -8.51 -0.59 3.50
N ARG A 180 -7.34 0.05 3.68
CA ARG A 180 -7.19 1.30 4.42
C ARG A 180 -8.04 2.42 3.82
N GLN A 181 -8.07 2.54 2.50
CA GLN A 181 -8.86 3.55 1.80
C GLN A 181 -10.37 3.33 1.97
N HIS A 182 -10.83 2.08 1.82
CA HIS A 182 -12.27 1.76 1.78
C HIS A 182 -12.89 1.53 3.16
N PHE A 183 -12.10 1.19 4.18
CA PHE A 183 -12.56 0.84 5.53
C PHE A 183 -11.93 1.69 6.63
N ALA A 184 -11.47 2.91 6.31
CA ALA A 184 -10.78 3.82 7.24
C ALA A 184 -11.54 4.06 8.55
N LYS A 185 -12.88 4.16 8.50
CA LYS A 185 -13.71 4.41 9.69
C LYS A 185 -13.77 3.19 10.61
N GLU A 186 -13.94 2.00 10.03
CA GLU A 186 -13.96 0.73 10.73
C GLU A 186 -12.60 0.41 11.34
N ILE A 187 -11.51 0.67 10.60
CA ILE A 187 -10.13 0.56 11.09
C ILE A 187 -9.93 1.46 12.31
N LYS A 188 -10.29 2.74 12.19
CA LYS A 188 -10.16 3.70 13.29
C LYS A 188 -10.94 3.25 14.53
N ALA A 189 -12.22 2.88 14.36
CA ALA A 189 -13.05 2.42 15.45
C ALA A 189 -12.50 1.15 16.13
N PHE A 190 -11.93 0.22 15.35
CA PHE A 190 -11.29 -0.97 15.89
C PHE A 190 -10.00 -0.62 16.64
N LYS A 191 -9.11 0.19 16.05
CA LYS A 191 -7.86 0.63 16.68
C LYS A 191 -8.13 1.37 18.00
N GLU A 192 -9.09 2.28 18.03
CA GLU A 192 -9.53 2.97 19.26
C GLU A 192 -10.03 1.98 20.32
N LYS A 193 -10.88 1.02 19.92
CA LYS A 193 -11.40 -0.01 20.83
C LYS A 193 -10.31 -0.89 21.41
N GLN A 194 -9.28 -1.21 20.63
CA GLN A 194 -8.17 -2.05 21.04
C GLN A 194 -7.01 -1.27 21.69
N LYS A 195 -7.13 0.06 21.76
CA LYS A 195 -6.06 0.98 22.20
C LYS A 195 -4.79 0.82 21.37
N LEU A 196 -4.94 0.69 20.05
CA LEU A 196 -3.84 0.67 19.10
C LEU A 196 -3.54 2.08 18.58
N PRO A 197 -2.28 2.37 18.21
CA PRO A 197 -1.93 3.65 17.63
C PRO A 197 -2.68 3.87 16.31
N LEU A 198 -3.17 5.10 16.14
CA LEU A 198 -3.92 5.52 14.96
C LEU A 198 -3.03 5.86 13.77
N ILE A 199 -1.73 6.00 14.02
CA ILE A 199 -0.73 6.18 12.96
C ILE A 199 -0.55 4.81 12.30
N ASP A 200 -0.73 4.78 10.99
CA ASP A 200 -0.41 3.58 10.23
C ASP A 200 1.11 3.45 10.17
N SER A 201 1.64 2.27 10.51
CA SER A 201 3.04 2.01 10.27
C SER A 201 3.31 2.09 8.75
N ASN A 202 4.45 2.67 8.39
CA ASN A 202 4.99 2.52 7.05
C ASN A 202 5.44 1.06 6.92
N ILE A 203 4.55 0.20 6.42
CA ILE A 203 4.85 -1.22 6.14
C ILE A 203 5.81 -1.32 4.93
N GLY A 204 6.85 -0.48 4.82
CA GLY A 204 7.50 -0.28 3.52
C GLY A 204 8.79 0.53 3.51
N THR A 205 9.80 0.17 4.28
CA THR A 205 11.18 0.48 3.88
C THR A 205 11.70 -0.71 3.10
N GLY A 206 11.53 -0.70 1.78
CA GLY A 206 12.22 -1.64 0.90
C GLY A 206 13.71 -1.33 0.83
N THR A 207 14.52 -2.34 0.57
CA THR A 207 15.90 -2.22 0.09
C THR A 207 15.90 -1.61 -1.31
N LYS A 208 16.91 -0.81 -1.64
CA LYS A 208 17.08 -0.21 -2.96
C LYS A 208 17.86 -1.14 -3.87
N LEU A 209 17.40 -1.32 -5.10
CA LEU A 209 18.11 -1.95 -6.21
C LEU A 209 18.26 -0.90 -7.31
N LEU A 210 19.50 -0.54 -7.66
CA LEU A 210 19.78 0.33 -8.80
C LEU A 210 20.29 -0.52 -9.96
N GLY A 211 19.61 -0.49 -11.11
CA GLY A 211 20.04 -1.28 -12.25
C GLY A 211 19.41 -0.85 -13.56
N ARG A 212 19.90 -1.42 -14.67
CA ARG A 212 19.41 -1.12 -16.01
C ARG A 212 18.41 -2.17 -16.46
N ILE A 213 17.37 -1.72 -17.15
CA ILE A 213 16.43 -2.63 -17.80
C ILE A 213 17.12 -3.25 -19.00
N ILE A 214 17.33 -4.57 -18.98
CA ILE A 214 17.96 -5.30 -20.08
C ILE A 214 16.93 -6.01 -20.97
N THR A 215 15.76 -6.33 -20.42
CA THR A 215 14.67 -6.99 -21.14
C THR A 215 13.32 -6.56 -20.56
N ILE A 216 12.29 -6.43 -21.41
CA ILE A 216 10.89 -6.28 -21.01
C ILE A 216 10.10 -7.39 -21.69
N GLU A 217 9.38 -8.19 -20.91
CA GLU A 217 8.57 -9.30 -21.40
C GLU A 217 7.24 -9.37 -20.64
N ASP A 218 6.15 -9.53 -21.38
CA ASP A 218 4.78 -9.53 -20.86
C ASP A 218 4.46 -8.23 -20.08
N ASN A 219 4.29 -8.35 -18.76
CA ASN A 219 4.12 -7.24 -17.82
C ASN A 219 5.25 -7.27 -16.79
N MET A 220 6.46 -7.63 -17.20
CA MET A 220 7.63 -7.66 -16.33
C MET A 220 8.85 -7.11 -17.05
N PHE A 221 9.84 -6.68 -16.28
CA PHE A 221 11.12 -6.25 -16.80
C PHE A 221 12.26 -6.87 -16.00
N LEU A 222 13.40 -7.05 -16.65
CA LEU A 222 14.60 -7.62 -16.07
C LEU A 222 15.59 -6.48 -15.80
N VAL A 223 15.93 -6.30 -14.53
CA VAL A 223 16.89 -5.30 -14.06
C VAL A 223 18.24 -5.98 -13.85
N GLU A 224 19.28 -5.50 -14.54
CA GLU A 224 20.67 -5.87 -14.30
C GLU A 224 21.29 -4.91 -13.27
N SER A 225 21.73 -5.46 -12.15
CA SER A 225 22.38 -4.73 -11.04
C SER A 225 23.55 -5.54 -10.52
N ASN A 226 24.76 -4.97 -10.49
CA ASN A 226 25.98 -5.62 -9.96
C ASN A 226 26.24 -7.04 -10.51
N HIS A 227 26.05 -7.26 -11.81
CA HIS A 227 26.19 -8.55 -12.50
C HIS A 227 25.14 -9.62 -12.14
N GLU A 228 24.06 -9.23 -11.46
CA GLU A 228 22.91 -10.07 -11.19
C GLU A 228 21.67 -9.54 -11.92
N ASN A 229 20.79 -10.46 -12.29
CA ASN A 229 19.59 -10.16 -13.08
C ASN A 229 18.34 -10.43 -12.24
N TYR A 230 17.44 -9.46 -12.23
CA TYR A 230 16.27 -9.42 -11.37
C TYR A 230 14.99 -9.15 -12.16
N TRP A 231 14.11 -10.15 -12.26
CA TRP A 231 12.78 -10.00 -12.83
C TRP A 231 11.87 -9.23 -11.88
N VAL A 232 11.16 -8.25 -12.42
CA VAL A 232 10.33 -7.32 -11.67
C VAL A 232 8.95 -7.20 -12.33
N PRO A 233 7.84 -7.38 -11.58
CA PRO A 233 6.49 -7.09 -12.06
C PRO A 233 6.31 -5.61 -12.41
N GLN A 234 5.79 -5.33 -13.61
CA GLN A 234 5.42 -4.00 -14.07
C GLN A 234 4.03 -3.62 -13.54
N ASP A 235 3.94 -3.43 -12.24
CA ASP A 235 2.69 -3.13 -11.54
C ASP A 235 2.48 -1.61 -11.33
N ASN A 236 1.53 -1.02 -12.07
CA ASN A 236 1.23 0.43 -12.06
C ASN A 236 2.44 1.32 -12.37
N ILE A 237 3.39 0.80 -13.13
CA ILE A 237 4.61 1.51 -13.51
C ILE A 237 4.40 2.15 -14.89
N PRO A 238 4.85 3.40 -15.11
CA PRO A 238 4.86 3.99 -16.45
C PRO A 238 5.57 3.11 -17.47
N SER A 239 5.33 3.35 -18.76
CA SER A 239 6.03 2.62 -19.82
C SER A 239 7.54 2.77 -19.66
N LEU A 240 8.24 1.64 -19.64
CA LEU A 240 9.69 1.53 -19.52
C LEU A 240 10.28 1.13 -20.88
N ASN A 241 11.54 1.49 -21.12
CA ASN A 241 12.32 1.06 -22.27
C ASN A 241 13.53 0.22 -21.85
N ILE A 242 13.97 -0.64 -22.77
CA ILE A 242 15.26 -1.33 -22.62
C ILE A 242 16.36 -0.27 -22.60
N GLY A 243 17.25 -0.35 -21.59
CA GLY A 243 18.34 0.57 -21.34
C GLY A 243 18.05 1.59 -20.24
N ASP A 244 16.78 1.80 -19.87
CA ASP A 244 16.39 2.70 -18.78
C ASP A 244 17.08 2.28 -17.47
N LEU A 245 17.66 3.25 -16.78
CA LEU A 245 18.16 3.03 -15.43
C LEU A 245 17.02 3.24 -14.45
N VAL A 246 16.85 2.30 -13.52
CA VAL A 246 15.78 2.31 -12.55
C VAL A 246 16.32 2.07 -11.14
N GLU A 247 15.80 2.83 -10.18
CA GLU A 247 15.88 2.50 -8.76
C GLU A 247 14.57 1.83 -8.36
N VAL A 248 14.70 0.60 -7.89
CA VAL A 248 13.61 -0.28 -7.53
C VAL A 248 13.67 -0.50 -6.02
N TYR A 249 12.57 -0.20 -5.33
CA TYR A 249 12.45 -0.47 -3.90
C TYR A 249 11.77 -1.81 -3.66
N TYR A 250 12.46 -2.73 -3.02
CA TYR A 250 12.01 -4.11 -2.87
C TYR A 250 12.24 -4.66 -1.46
N LYS A 251 11.45 -5.63 -1.03
CA LYS A 251 11.56 -6.17 0.34
C LYS A 251 12.31 -7.49 0.46
N MET A 252 12.52 -8.23 -0.63
CA MET A 252 13.11 -9.57 -0.56
C MET A 252 13.99 -9.86 -1.78
N LEU A 253 15.24 -10.28 -1.57
CA LEU A 253 16.03 -10.95 -2.61
C LEU A 253 15.42 -12.34 -2.81
N SER A 254 15.20 -12.74 -4.06
CA SER A 254 14.40 -13.93 -4.37
C SER A 254 15.07 -15.26 -4.03
N ASN A 255 14.31 -16.34 -4.22
CA ASN A 255 14.71 -17.74 -4.25
C ASN A 255 16.04 -18.00 -4.98
N ASP A 256 16.71 -19.10 -4.60
CA ASP A 256 18.03 -19.59 -5.04
C ASP A 256 18.23 -19.87 -6.55
N THR A 257 17.32 -19.43 -7.42
CA THR A 257 17.38 -19.64 -8.87
C THR A 257 17.54 -18.32 -9.61
N SER A 258 18.71 -18.12 -10.23
CA SER A 258 19.02 -16.98 -11.11
C SER A 258 18.37 -17.16 -12.50
N PRO A 259 17.75 -16.12 -13.10
CA PRO A 259 17.60 -14.76 -12.58
C PRO A 259 16.58 -14.66 -11.44
N TYR A 260 16.90 -13.85 -10.43
CA TYR A 260 16.08 -13.66 -9.23
C TYR A 260 14.76 -12.93 -9.57
N VAL A 261 13.67 -13.18 -8.85
CA VAL A 261 12.37 -12.48 -9.02
C VAL A 261 12.03 -11.63 -7.80
N ILE A 262 11.81 -10.34 -7.96
CA ILE A 262 11.60 -9.40 -6.86
C ILE A 262 10.24 -8.71 -6.92
N ASP A 263 9.54 -8.57 -5.78
CA ASP A 263 8.39 -7.67 -5.63
C ASP A 263 8.86 -6.23 -5.37
N ILE A 264 8.20 -5.27 -6.01
CA ILE A 264 8.59 -3.87 -5.98
C ILE A 264 7.47 -2.99 -5.46
N TRP A 265 7.82 -2.18 -4.47
CA TRP A 265 6.91 -1.29 -3.78
C TRP A 265 6.87 0.09 -4.42
N ASP A 266 7.99 0.50 -5.02
CA ASP A 266 8.15 1.75 -5.72
C ASP A 266 9.21 1.61 -6.82
N LEU A 267 9.07 2.38 -7.91
CA LEU A 267 10.02 2.45 -9.00
C LEU A 267 10.28 3.91 -9.37
N LYS A 268 11.56 4.28 -9.43
CA LYS A 268 12.01 5.55 -9.96
C LYS A 268 12.82 5.30 -11.22
N ILE A 269 12.39 5.89 -12.34
CA ILE A 269 13.25 6.02 -13.52
C ILE A 269 14.33 7.05 -13.14
N ILE A 270 15.58 6.68 -13.35
CA ILE A 270 16.74 7.52 -13.07
C ILE A 270 17.37 7.89 -14.40
N ASP A 271 17.47 9.18 -14.65
CA ASP A 271 18.00 9.70 -15.91
C ASP A 271 19.50 9.34 -16.10
N LYS A 272 20.25 9.05 -15.01
CA LYS A 272 21.67 8.64 -15.08
C LYS A 272 22.23 7.91 -13.84
N PHE A 273 23.16 6.97 -14.06
CA PHE A 273 23.90 6.26 -13.00
C PHE A 273 24.88 7.25 -12.36
N ILE A 274 24.55 7.73 -11.18
CA ILE A 274 25.51 8.42 -10.32
C ILE A 274 25.98 7.36 -9.34
N SER A 275 27.18 6.82 -9.54
CA SER A 275 27.77 5.87 -8.61
C SER A 275 27.76 6.48 -7.20
N GLU A 276 27.15 5.78 -6.25
CA GLU A 276 27.28 6.06 -4.83
C GLU A 276 28.77 6.03 -4.48
N ASN A 277 29.40 7.22 -4.42
CA ASN A 277 30.71 7.57 -3.84
C ASN A 277 31.33 8.85 -4.40
N THR A 278 30.59 9.71 -5.07
CA THR A 278 30.96 11.13 -5.12
C THR A 278 30.13 11.86 -4.08
N GLU A 279 30.69 12.04 -2.88
CA GLU A 279 30.44 13.26 -2.13
C GLU A 279 30.87 14.41 -3.05
N ASN A 280 29.96 14.83 -3.94
CA ASN A 280 30.12 16.11 -4.61
C ASN A 280 29.88 17.14 -3.51
N ASP A 281 30.98 17.69 -2.98
CA ASP A 281 30.93 18.92 -2.22
C ASP A 281 30.16 19.94 -3.06
N THR A 282 29.03 20.42 -2.54
CA THR A 282 28.21 21.42 -3.22
C THR A 282 29.07 22.63 -3.55
N ILE A 283 29.23 22.92 -4.84
CA ILE A 283 30.06 24.03 -5.29
C ILE A 283 29.29 25.33 -5.06
N GLN A 284 29.82 26.17 -4.17
CA GLN A 284 29.31 27.51 -3.93
C GLN A 284 29.71 28.41 -5.10
N LEU A 285 28.75 28.77 -5.95
CA LEU A 285 28.98 29.63 -7.11
C LEU A 285 28.88 31.10 -6.72
N ILE A 286 29.94 31.84 -7.03
CA ILE A 286 29.96 33.30 -6.90
C ILE A 286 29.51 33.88 -8.24
N ILE A 287 28.34 34.51 -8.26
CA ILE A 287 27.79 35.14 -9.46
C ILE A 287 28.57 36.43 -9.76
N PRO A 288 29.15 36.59 -10.97
CA PRO A 288 29.77 37.86 -11.38
C PRO A 288 28.81 39.04 -11.22
N GLU A 289 29.29 40.19 -10.74
CA GLU A 289 28.44 41.35 -10.43
C GLU A 289 27.60 41.80 -11.64
N GLU A 290 28.20 41.77 -12.83
CA GLU A 290 27.56 42.09 -14.11
C GLU A 290 26.40 41.14 -14.48
N ASN A 291 26.38 39.92 -13.92
CA ASN A 291 25.38 38.90 -14.21
C ASN A 291 24.33 38.76 -13.10
N LYS A 292 24.54 39.31 -11.89
CA LYS A 292 23.57 39.20 -10.78
C LYS A 292 22.16 39.66 -11.15
N THR A 293 22.04 40.79 -11.86
CA THR A 293 20.73 41.31 -12.30
C THR A 293 20.06 40.37 -13.30
N LYS A 294 20.84 39.72 -14.17
CA LYS A 294 20.32 38.74 -15.15
C LYS A 294 19.82 37.48 -14.45
N VAL A 295 20.61 36.90 -13.54
CA VAL A 295 20.20 35.72 -12.77
C VAL A 295 18.96 36.02 -11.93
N LYS A 296 18.90 37.19 -11.27
CA LYS A 296 17.71 37.59 -10.50
C LYS A 296 16.46 37.70 -11.36
N ARG A 297 16.56 38.31 -12.55
CA ARG A 297 15.44 38.40 -13.50
C ARG A 297 15.02 37.02 -14.00
N PHE A 298 15.99 36.17 -14.33
CA PHE A 298 15.77 34.78 -14.75
C PHE A 298 15.00 33.99 -13.68
N LEU A 299 15.47 33.98 -12.43
CA LEU A 299 14.77 33.26 -11.35
C LEU A 299 13.38 33.85 -11.05
N GLY A 300 13.21 35.16 -11.28
CA GLY A 300 11.92 35.85 -11.11
C GLY A 300 10.88 35.52 -12.18
N MET A 301 11.30 35.13 -13.39
CA MET A 301 10.37 34.73 -14.46
C MET A 301 9.97 33.26 -14.40
N LEU A 302 10.68 32.43 -13.62
CA LEU A 302 10.34 31.02 -13.47
C LEU A 302 8.99 30.85 -12.78
N HIS A 303 8.16 29.95 -13.32
CA HIS A 303 6.97 29.49 -12.63
C HIS A 303 7.37 28.44 -11.59
N TRP A 304 7.32 28.81 -10.32
CA TRP A 304 7.78 27.96 -9.23
C TRP A 304 6.67 27.08 -8.65
N ASP A 305 7.00 25.81 -8.45
CA ASP A 305 6.13 24.83 -7.82
C ASP A 305 6.50 24.62 -6.34
N LYS A 306 5.57 24.15 -5.51
CA LYS A 306 5.87 23.77 -4.12
C LYS A 306 6.57 22.41 -4.11
N ALA A 307 7.71 22.32 -3.41
CA ALA A 307 8.41 21.05 -3.25
C ALA A 307 7.70 20.20 -2.17
N ASN A 308 7.18 19.04 -2.56
CA ASN A 308 6.62 18.04 -1.64
C ASN A 308 7.49 16.77 -1.56
N PHE A 309 8.76 16.87 -1.96
CA PHE A 309 9.69 15.76 -2.06
C PHE A 309 11.08 16.18 -1.57
N GLU A 310 11.88 15.17 -1.23
CA GLU A 310 13.29 15.35 -0.87
C GLU A 310 14.18 14.87 -2.01
N MET A 311 15.29 15.58 -2.24
CA MET A 311 16.29 15.17 -3.21
C MET A 311 17.14 14.06 -2.62
N SER A 312 17.40 13.02 -3.39
CA SER A 312 18.17 11.85 -2.95
C SER A 312 19.67 12.12 -2.76
N ARG A 313 20.19 13.24 -3.27
CA ARG A 313 21.60 13.64 -3.18
C ARG A 313 21.75 15.14 -2.91
N ALA A 314 22.94 15.54 -2.43
CA ALA A 314 23.31 16.94 -2.29
C ALA A 314 23.28 17.67 -3.66
N PRO A 315 23.00 18.99 -3.68
CA PRO A 315 23.04 19.77 -4.92
C PRO A 315 24.46 19.87 -5.46
N ASP A 316 24.59 19.91 -6.79
CA ASP A 316 25.87 20.11 -7.46
C ASP A 316 26.39 21.53 -7.26
N TYR A 317 25.47 22.51 -7.28
CA TYR A 317 25.80 23.91 -7.07
C TYR A 317 24.86 24.59 -6.09
N GLU A 318 25.38 25.60 -5.40
CA GLU A 318 24.59 26.52 -4.60
C GLU A 318 24.91 27.96 -4.99
N ILE A 319 23.87 28.77 -5.18
CA ILE A 319 23.99 30.22 -5.38
C ILE A 319 23.22 30.97 -4.30
N LYS A 320 23.76 32.11 -3.89
CA LYS A 320 23.08 33.05 -3.00
C LYS A 320 22.77 34.34 -3.75
N ILE A 321 21.49 34.70 -3.76
CA ILE A 321 21.01 35.97 -4.33
C ILE A 321 20.18 36.65 -3.26
N ASP A 322 20.63 37.83 -2.84
CA ASP A 322 20.07 38.56 -1.72
C ASP A 322 19.96 37.65 -0.48
N ASN A 323 18.76 37.48 0.07
CA ASN A 323 18.48 36.64 1.24
C ASN A 323 17.97 35.24 0.88
N SER A 324 18.09 34.82 -0.39
CA SER A 324 17.62 33.50 -0.85
C SER A 324 18.79 32.64 -1.31
N THR A 325 18.77 31.38 -0.88
CA THR A 325 19.69 30.34 -1.36
C THR A 325 18.95 29.51 -2.40
N TYR A 326 19.61 29.23 -3.51
CA TYR A 326 19.11 28.33 -4.53
C TYR A 326 20.10 27.18 -4.71
N GLN A 327 19.57 25.98 -4.54
CA GLN A 327 20.28 24.72 -4.72
C GLN A 327 19.99 24.22 -6.15
N ILE A 328 21.02 23.81 -6.86
CA ILE A 328 20.95 23.40 -8.26
C ILE A 328 21.49 21.98 -8.39
N TRP A 329 20.67 21.10 -8.95
CA TRP A 329 21.07 19.76 -9.38
C TRP A 329 21.17 19.76 -10.90
N SER A 330 22.33 19.36 -11.39
CA SER A 330 22.62 19.16 -12.80
C SER A 330 22.29 17.72 -13.19
N TYR A 331 21.44 17.58 -14.20
CA TYR A 331 21.07 16.30 -14.83
C TYR A 331 21.40 16.38 -16.32
N GLU A 332 21.32 15.25 -17.03
CA GLU A 332 21.53 15.25 -18.48
C GLU A 332 20.56 16.14 -19.23
N ASP A 333 19.32 16.20 -18.75
CA ASP A 333 18.20 16.84 -19.43
C ASP A 333 17.90 18.25 -18.89
N GLY A 334 18.75 18.78 -18.01
CA GLY A 334 18.69 20.14 -17.53
C GLY A 334 18.97 20.28 -16.04
N PHE A 335 18.58 21.43 -15.50
CA PHE A 335 18.79 21.78 -14.09
C PHE A 335 17.49 21.65 -13.32
N VAL A 336 17.58 21.16 -12.09
CA VAL A 336 16.52 21.33 -11.10
C VAL A 336 16.98 22.35 -10.07
N LEU A 337 16.16 23.36 -9.81
CA LEU A 337 16.40 24.35 -8.79
C LEU A 337 15.47 24.15 -7.61
N ARG A 338 15.98 24.36 -6.40
CA ARG A 338 15.18 24.47 -5.18
C ARG A 338 15.57 25.73 -4.43
N SER A 339 14.59 26.53 -4.03
CA SER A 339 14.81 27.70 -3.19
C SER A 339 14.79 27.32 -1.70
N SER A 340 15.48 28.11 -0.87
CA SER A 340 15.39 28.03 0.60
C SER A 340 13.97 28.25 1.15
N SER A 341 13.06 28.80 0.34
CA SER A 341 11.63 28.94 0.67
C SER A 341 10.78 27.71 0.33
N GLY A 342 11.40 26.58 -0.03
CA GLY A 342 10.71 25.31 -0.28
C GLY A 342 10.00 25.24 -1.64
N LYS A 343 10.39 26.09 -2.59
CA LYS A 343 9.89 26.03 -3.98
C LYS A 343 10.91 25.32 -4.86
N TYR A 344 10.45 24.71 -5.95
CA TYR A 344 11.34 24.08 -6.93
C TYR A 344 10.89 24.31 -8.36
N ARG A 345 11.80 24.06 -9.31
CA ARG A 345 11.53 24.06 -10.75
C ARG A 345 12.54 23.21 -11.50
N LYS A 346 12.09 22.34 -12.41
CA LYS A 346 12.93 21.74 -13.46
C LYS A 346 12.99 22.67 -14.66
N LEU A 347 14.20 22.98 -15.11
CA LEU A 347 14.46 23.72 -16.34
C LEU A 347 14.56 22.74 -17.51
N ASN A 348 14.15 23.21 -18.69
CA ASN A 348 14.43 22.53 -19.94
C ASN A 348 15.82 22.94 -20.45
N GLU A 349 16.31 22.27 -21.49
CA GLU A 349 17.61 22.51 -22.11
C GLU A 349 17.89 24.00 -22.39
N TYR A 350 16.95 24.70 -23.04
CA TYR A 350 17.08 26.13 -23.35
C TYR A 350 17.32 26.99 -22.09
N PHE A 351 16.49 26.82 -21.06
CA PHE A 351 16.63 27.59 -19.82
C PHE A 351 17.86 27.17 -19.01
N THR A 352 18.28 25.91 -19.10
CA THR A 352 19.53 25.44 -18.49
C THR A 352 20.73 26.10 -19.13
N GLU A 353 20.80 26.14 -20.47
CA GLU A 353 21.91 26.79 -21.18
C GLU A 353 22.01 28.29 -20.85
N GLU A 354 20.87 28.98 -20.82
CA GLU A 354 20.80 30.39 -20.46
C GLU A 354 21.28 30.64 -19.03
N LEU A 355 20.86 29.81 -18.08
CA LEU A 355 21.31 29.91 -16.70
C LEU A 355 22.81 29.57 -16.55
N CYS A 356 23.31 28.55 -17.25
CA CYS A 356 24.74 28.21 -17.28
C CYS A 356 25.60 29.39 -17.73
N GLU A 357 25.16 30.13 -18.75
CA GLU A 357 25.86 31.31 -19.26
C GLU A 357 25.92 32.42 -18.21
N TYR A 358 24.82 32.67 -17.49
CA TYR A 358 24.80 33.67 -16.41
C TYR A 358 25.65 33.27 -15.20
N LEU A 359 25.73 31.97 -14.91
CA LEU A 359 26.49 31.41 -13.79
C LEU A 359 27.97 31.16 -14.11
N GLY A 360 28.39 31.29 -15.37
CA GLY A 360 29.78 31.05 -15.78
C GLY A 360 30.17 29.56 -15.75
N LEU A 361 29.23 28.67 -16.04
CA LEU A 361 29.40 27.20 -16.02
C LEU A 361 29.73 26.59 -17.40
N LYS A 362 29.96 27.42 -18.42
CA LYS A 362 30.36 27.01 -19.78
C LYS A 362 31.85 27.14 -20.00
#